data_AF-A0A953Y1I6-F1
#
_entry.id   AF-A0A953Y1I6-F1
#
_cell.length_a   1.000
_cell.length_b   1.000
_cell.length_c   1.000
_cell.angle_alpha   90.00
_cell.angle_beta   90.00
_cell.angle_gamma   90.00
#
_symmetry.space_group_name_H-M   'P 1'
#
loop_
_entity.id
_entity.type
_entity.pdbx_description
1 polymer ?
#
loop_
_entity_poly.entity_id
_entity_poly.type
_entity_poly.pdbx_seq_one_letter_code
_entity_poly.pdbx_strand_id
1 'polypeptide(L)'
;MHRRAPKFALLLCAASIAPAWAQGQAALSLESRVFDPKLAGATLRVTTRLPGSGSYGAQLTVRDAQGALVRRLAEGSRLRGRDYVDVWDGLDEAGRFVAPGDYPLRFSAGGAAREVTVHVVRLGVRAVAFSGAGRVPLTYHRAEAWAGSAFAVDNAGAAWTLPRSPLGVGCLDGPDGAPLELPAPWWEVDGPPRAANGSLLARGRSLPVAYQAGATPQVTATLGDAAGHGGRAVGVNFPAGRPLRLVVEGGQPASGMLGEVRPGDRVTLDLPALGPQLGKWLLRVRFAFAYREDDGSWRRVPGGQVSEHLLYTVLAAPSARDVPGGRPWVAALDLASRWLTGDVRTQASALERIVAGVNAGLGLRYEDTQGAPAYTDGLALESPELDLTAFLAGRANGRVVNCLDCASVVTQLGAQLGARGQVEIMGWDFRLYFLKGLGSPDFTHDLFFGQHAFSYHAVATFDGGQTIHDACLSVDDDARPWSPPFRERLPAGMPESDYRRQLSRDAFGGQAFGRAAPR
;
A
#
# COMPACT_ATOMS: atom_id res chain seq x y z
N MET A 1 -0.23 14.04 -25.39
CA MET A 1 1.24 14.00 -25.21
C MET A 1 1.59 13.21 -23.96
N HIS A 2 1.81 11.90 -24.08
CA HIS A 2 2.16 11.03 -22.95
C HIS A 2 3.66 11.11 -22.66
N ARG A 3 4.06 11.87 -21.63
CA ARG A 3 5.43 11.81 -21.11
C ARG A 3 5.58 10.56 -20.24
N ARG A 4 6.27 9.55 -20.78
CA ARG A 4 6.78 8.40 -20.03
C ARG A 4 7.76 8.91 -18.97
N ALA A 5 7.53 8.57 -17.71
CA ALA A 5 8.51 8.76 -16.64
C ALA A 5 9.78 7.95 -16.95
N PRO A 6 10.99 8.45 -16.63
CA PRO A 6 12.22 7.71 -16.87
C PRO A 6 12.29 6.53 -15.89
N LYS A 7 12.26 5.31 -16.44
CA LYS A 7 12.69 4.11 -15.71
C LYS A 7 14.21 4.18 -15.57
N PHE A 8 14.72 4.79 -14.51
CA PHE A 8 16.09 4.58 -14.07
C PHE A 8 16.19 3.19 -13.43
N ALA A 9 16.38 2.17 -14.25
CA ALA A 9 16.97 0.93 -13.77
C ALA A 9 18.45 1.21 -13.55
N LEU A 10 18.85 1.42 -12.30
CA LEU A 10 20.27 1.41 -11.93
C LEU A 10 20.76 -0.03 -12.13
N LEU A 11 21.27 -0.34 -13.33
CA LEU A 11 22.03 -1.54 -13.59
C LEU A 11 23.38 -1.37 -12.89
N LEU A 12 23.43 -1.69 -11.60
CA LEU A 12 24.68 -1.91 -10.89
C LEU A 12 25.31 -3.18 -11.47
N CYS A 13 26.10 -3.03 -12.54
CA CYS A 13 27.09 -4.03 -12.90
C CYS A 13 28.03 -4.17 -11.71
N ALA A 14 27.81 -5.19 -10.87
CA ALA A 14 28.76 -5.59 -9.86
C ALA A 14 30.05 -5.99 -10.57
N ALA A 15 31.04 -5.09 -10.57
CA ALA A 15 32.39 -5.41 -11.02
C ALA A 15 32.94 -6.46 -10.05
N SER A 16 32.96 -7.72 -10.50
CA SER A 16 33.64 -8.81 -9.82
C SER A 16 35.13 -8.49 -9.77
N ILE A 17 35.64 -8.05 -8.63
CA ILE A 17 37.08 -8.03 -8.37
C ILE A 17 37.51 -9.49 -8.24
N ALA A 18 37.96 -10.06 -9.34
CA ALA A 18 38.62 -11.36 -9.32
C ALA A 18 40.03 -11.16 -8.74
N PRO A 19 40.46 -11.96 -7.75
CA PRO A 19 41.85 -11.93 -7.30
C PRO A 19 42.78 -12.23 -8.48
N ALA A 20 43.98 -11.61 -8.50
CA ALA A 20 44.99 -11.91 -9.50
C ALA A 20 45.45 -13.37 -9.34
N TRP A 21 45.03 -14.23 -10.27
CA TRP A 21 45.32 -15.68 -10.24
C TRP A 21 46.78 -15.94 -10.62
N ALA A 22 47.44 -16.84 -9.90
CA ALA A 22 48.71 -17.40 -10.36
C ALA A 22 48.50 -18.05 -11.75
N GLN A 23 49.30 -17.64 -12.73
CA GLN A 23 49.17 -18.13 -14.11
C GLN A 23 49.21 -19.66 -14.13
N GLY A 24 48.15 -20.29 -14.66
CA GLY A 24 48.10 -21.75 -14.89
C GLY A 24 47.24 -22.58 -13.95
N GLN A 25 46.52 -22.01 -12.98
CA GLN A 25 45.62 -22.77 -12.10
C GLN A 25 44.12 -22.62 -12.44
N ALA A 26 43.36 -23.69 -12.26
CA ALA A 26 41.90 -23.66 -12.39
C ALA A 26 41.30 -22.63 -11.41
N ALA A 27 40.40 -21.79 -11.92
CA ALA A 27 39.70 -20.78 -11.15
C ALA A 27 38.29 -21.24 -10.78
N LEU A 28 37.87 -20.90 -9.56
CA LEU A 28 36.53 -21.12 -9.04
C LEU A 28 36.14 -19.85 -8.27
N SER A 29 35.09 -19.16 -8.71
CA SER A 29 34.56 -17.97 -8.07
C SER A 29 33.05 -18.06 -7.90
N LEU A 30 32.56 -17.39 -6.86
CA LEU A 30 31.15 -17.31 -6.53
C LEU A 30 30.68 -15.87 -6.74
N GLU A 31 29.44 -15.71 -7.19
CA GLU A 31 28.78 -14.40 -7.15
C GLU A 31 28.61 -13.91 -5.71
N SER A 32 28.30 -14.82 -4.78
CA SER A 32 28.09 -14.54 -3.36
C SER A 32 28.58 -15.70 -2.50
N ARG A 33 29.15 -15.38 -1.33
CA ARG A 33 29.53 -16.38 -0.31
C ARG A 33 28.40 -16.71 0.66
N VAL A 34 27.35 -15.90 0.69
CA VAL A 34 26.16 -16.11 1.52
C VAL A 34 24.96 -16.31 0.61
N PHE A 35 24.18 -17.35 0.85
CA PHE A 35 23.08 -17.75 0.00
C PHE A 35 21.88 -18.20 0.82
N ASP A 36 20.70 -17.63 0.57
CA ASP A 36 19.43 -18.22 1.01
C ASP A 36 18.66 -18.68 -0.22
N PRO A 37 18.56 -20.00 -0.48
CA PRO A 37 17.85 -20.50 -1.64
C PRO A 37 16.34 -20.31 -1.59
N LYS A 38 15.78 -19.98 -0.42
CA LYS A 38 14.33 -19.80 -0.21
C LYS A 38 13.89 -18.34 -0.38
N LEU A 39 14.82 -17.41 -0.64
CA LEU A 39 14.47 -16.06 -1.06
C LEU A 39 13.95 -16.05 -2.51
N ALA A 40 12.98 -15.19 -2.79
CA ALA A 40 12.40 -15.12 -4.12
C ALA A 40 13.46 -14.69 -5.16
N GLY A 41 13.59 -15.48 -6.23
CA GLY A 41 14.56 -15.25 -7.30
C GLY A 41 16.01 -15.52 -6.91
N ALA A 42 16.27 -16.18 -5.78
CA ALA A 42 17.63 -16.52 -5.38
C ALA A 42 18.18 -17.70 -6.18
N THR A 43 19.35 -17.51 -6.78
CA THR A 43 20.17 -18.57 -7.35
C THR A 43 21.63 -18.23 -7.10
N LEU A 44 22.46 -19.21 -6.83
CA LEU A 44 23.90 -19.02 -6.72
C LEU A 44 24.57 -19.29 -8.06
N ARG A 45 25.19 -18.26 -8.66
CA ARG A 45 26.02 -18.42 -9.86
C ARG A 45 27.45 -18.75 -9.46
N VAL A 46 27.99 -19.81 -10.08
CA VAL A 46 29.34 -20.31 -9.86
C VAL A 46 30.09 -20.22 -11.17
N THR A 47 31.18 -19.45 -11.18
CA THR A 47 32.01 -19.30 -12.37
C THR A 47 33.28 -20.13 -12.22
N THR A 48 33.61 -20.92 -13.24
CA THR A 48 34.86 -21.68 -13.29
C THR A 48 35.63 -21.38 -14.55
N ARG A 49 36.96 -21.41 -14.46
CA ARG A 49 37.85 -21.25 -15.62
C ARG A 49 38.96 -22.28 -15.57
N LEU A 50 39.19 -22.96 -16.69
CA LEU A 50 40.34 -23.83 -16.87
C LEU A 50 41.40 -23.11 -17.72
N PRO A 51 42.62 -22.87 -17.23
CA PRO A 51 43.68 -22.20 -18.00
C PRO A 51 44.22 -23.12 -19.09
N GLY A 52 44.76 -22.56 -20.18
CA GLY A 52 45.45 -23.29 -21.26
C GLY A 52 44.57 -23.66 -22.46
N SER A 53 44.98 -24.67 -23.23
CA SER A 53 44.27 -25.24 -24.40
C SER A 53 44.03 -26.75 -24.25
N GLY A 54 42.98 -27.27 -24.88
CA GLY A 54 42.54 -28.67 -24.79
C GLY A 54 41.24 -28.85 -23.97
N SER A 55 40.94 -30.09 -23.56
CA SER A 55 39.76 -30.43 -22.76
C SER A 55 40.13 -31.36 -21.60
N TYR A 56 39.44 -31.22 -20.47
CA TYR A 56 39.56 -32.14 -19.33
C TYR A 56 38.20 -32.63 -18.87
N GLY A 57 38.17 -33.86 -18.34
CA GLY A 57 37.09 -34.26 -17.45
C GLY A 57 37.06 -33.32 -16.24
N ALA A 58 35.90 -32.73 -16.01
CA ALA A 58 35.64 -31.74 -14.98
C ALA A 58 34.37 -32.10 -14.22
N GLN A 59 34.37 -31.83 -12.92
CA GLN A 59 33.23 -32.05 -12.04
C GLN A 59 33.10 -30.88 -11.08
N LEU A 60 31.87 -30.36 -10.92
CA LEU A 60 31.53 -29.37 -9.91
C LEU A 60 30.48 -29.96 -8.98
N THR A 61 30.85 -30.15 -7.71
CA THR A 61 29.99 -30.75 -6.69
C THR A 61 29.79 -29.83 -5.49
N VAL A 62 28.58 -29.81 -4.95
CA VAL A 62 28.25 -29.27 -3.63
C VAL A 62 28.32 -30.40 -2.61
N ARG A 63 28.97 -30.17 -1.48
CA ARG A 63 29.10 -31.14 -0.38
C ARG A 63 28.59 -30.54 0.92
N ASP A 64 28.26 -31.39 1.89
CA ASP A 64 27.97 -30.96 3.26
C ASP A 64 29.26 -30.87 4.10
N ALA A 65 29.11 -30.51 5.38
CA ALA A 65 30.23 -30.39 6.32
C ALA A 65 30.94 -31.72 6.61
N GLN A 66 30.30 -32.87 6.35
CA GLN A 66 30.88 -34.21 6.49
C GLN A 66 31.54 -34.69 5.18
N GLY A 67 31.49 -33.88 4.12
CA GLY A 67 32.04 -34.20 2.81
C GLY A 67 31.14 -35.08 1.94
N ALA A 68 29.92 -35.39 2.39
CA ALA A 68 28.95 -36.15 1.61
C ALA A 68 28.44 -35.31 0.42
N LEU A 69 28.10 -35.98 -0.67
CA LEU A 69 27.61 -35.32 -1.87
C LEU A 69 26.18 -34.82 -1.66
N VAL A 70 25.97 -33.52 -1.86
CA VAL A 70 24.66 -32.86 -1.79
C VAL A 70 24.07 -32.69 -3.18
N ARG A 71 24.87 -32.21 -4.14
CA ARG A 71 24.44 -31.94 -5.51
C ARG A 71 25.62 -31.96 -6.49
N ARG A 72 25.42 -32.52 -7.69
CA ARG A 72 26.28 -32.32 -8.87
C ARG A 72 25.73 -31.18 -9.71
N LEU A 73 26.52 -30.13 -9.90
CA LEU A 73 26.17 -28.99 -10.76
C LEU A 73 26.67 -29.19 -12.18
N ALA A 74 27.80 -29.86 -12.35
CA ALA A 74 28.34 -30.20 -13.65
C ALA A 74 29.21 -31.46 -13.58
N GLU A 75 29.20 -32.23 -14.67
CA GLU A 75 30.02 -33.42 -14.88
C GLU A 75 30.28 -33.57 -16.38
N GLY A 76 31.52 -33.86 -16.78
CA GLY A 76 31.88 -34.11 -18.18
C GLY A 76 33.09 -33.30 -18.65
N SER A 77 33.25 -33.15 -19.96
CA SER A 77 34.43 -32.50 -20.54
C SER A 77 34.26 -30.98 -20.61
N ARG A 78 35.25 -30.21 -20.11
CA ARG A 78 35.32 -28.75 -20.23
C ARG A 78 36.57 -28.31 -20.99
N LEU A 79 36.37 -27.40 -21.95
CA LEU A 79 37.42 -26.77 -22.73
C LEU A 79 38.21 -25.79 -21.88
N ARG A 80 39.53 -25.79 -22.06
CA ARG A 80 40.41 -24.78 -21.46
C ARG A 80 40.28 -23.44 -22.20
N GLY A 81 40.61 -22.36 -21.50
CA GLY A 81 40.53 -20.97 -21.97
C GLY A 81 39.15 -20.33 -21.85
N ARG A 82 38.10 -21.10 -21.54
CA ARG A 82 36.70 -20.62 -21.43
C ARG A 82 36.24 -20.49 -19.97
N ASP A 83 35.36 -19.52 -19.75
CA ASP A 83 34.59 -19.39 -18.52
C ASP A 83 33.29 -20.18 -18.64
N TYR A 84 32.95 -20.92 -17.59
CA TYR A 84 31.70 -21.66 -17.44
C TYR A 84 30.92 -21.08 -16.28
N VAL A 85 29.62 -20.89 -16.47
CA VAL A 85 28.70 -20.42 -15.43
C VAL A 85 27.71 -21.53 -15.13
N ASP A 86 27.81 -22.06 -13.93
CA ASP A 86 26.88 -23.05 -13.38
C ASP A 86 25.96 -22.37 -12.36
N VAL A 87 24.79 -22.96 -12.09
CA VAL A 87 23.80 -22.40 -11.17
C VAL A 87 23.40 -23.45 -10.16
N TRP A 88 23.36 -23.06 -8.88
CA TRP A 88 22.77 -23.84 -7.81
C TRP A 88 21.55 -23.12 -7.23
N ASP A 89 20.45 -23.85 -7.11
CA ASP A 89 19.17 -23.43 -6.56
C ASP A 89 19.02 -23.76 -5.06
N GLY A 90 20.05 -24.35 -4.45
CA GLY A 90 20.01 -24.78 -3.05
C GLY A 90 19.28 -26.10 -2.80
N LEU A 91 18.96 -26.84 -3.85
CA LEU A 91 18.37 -28.18 -3.73
C LEU A 91 19.43 -29.27 -3.70
N ASP A 92 19.13 -30.38 -3.01
CA ASP A 92 19.90 -31.63 -3.05
C ASP A 92 19.57 -32.47 -4.31
N GLU A 93 20.18 -33.65 -4.45
CA GLU A 93 19.87 -34.60 -5.53
C GLU A 93 18.41 -35.12 -5.49
N ALA A 94 17.75 -35.06 -4.33
CA ALA A 94 16.36 -35.47 -4.17
C ALA A 94 15.36 -34.31 -4.41
N GLY A 95 15.84 -33.12 -4.79
CA GLY A 95 15.01 -31.95 -5.07
C GLY A 95 14.50 -31.23 -3.81
N ARG A 96 15.12 -31.44 -2.65
CA ARG A 96 14.75 -30.78 -1.39
C ARG A 96 15.72 -29.67 -1.06
N PHE A 97 15.22 -28.60 -0.44
CA PHE A 97 16.09 -27.54 0.07
C PHE A 97 17.04 -28.07 1.14
N VAL A 98 18.32 -27.73 0.98
CA VAL A 98 19.35 -28.05 1.96
C VAL A 98 19.14 -27.25 3.25
N ALA A 99 19.63 -27.78 4.37
CA ALA A 99 19.55 -27.08 5.66
C ALA A 99 20.50 -25.87 5.68
N PRO A 100 20.22 -24.81 6.47
CA PRO A 100 21.20 -23.78 6.76
C PRO A 100 22.49 -24.41 7.32
N GLY A 101 23.65 -24.01 6.78
CA GLY A 101 24.95 -24.58 7.11
C GLY A 101 26.05 -24.20 6.11
N ASP A 102 27.23 -24.77 6.27
CA ASP A 102 28.37 -24.55 5.38
C ASP A 102 28.46 -25.65 4.33
N TYR A 103 28.58 -25.26 3.07
CA TYR A 103 28.61 -26.16 1.92
C TYR A 103 29.85 -25.92 1.06
N PRO A 104 30.85 -26.81 1.10
CA PRO A 104 31.99 -26.74 0.20
C PRO A 104 31.58 -27.04 -1.25
N LEU A 105 31.85 -26.09 -2.14
CA LEU A 105 31.76 -26.27 -3.58
C LEU A 105 33.13 -26.67 -4.10
N ARG A 106 33.24 -27.91 -4.59
CA ARG A 106 34.48 -28.47 -5.11
C ARG A 106 34.44 -28.59 -6.62
N PHE A 107 35.35 -27.90 -7.29
CA PHE A 107 35.61 -28.04 -8.71
C PHE A 107 36.88 -28.87 -8.93
N SER A 108 36.75 -30.03 -9.59
CA SER A 108 37.88 -30.91 -9.91
C SER A 108 38.04 -31.04 -11.41
N ALA A 109 39.24 -30.84 -11.95
CA ALA A 109 39.54 -30.97 -13.38
C ALA A 109 41.03 -31.25 -13.61
N GLY A 110 41.34 -32.18 -14.52
CA GLY A 110 42.73 -32.47 -14.94
C GLY A 110 43.66 -32.87 -13.78
N GLY A 111 43.15 -33.59 -12.78
CA GLY A 111 43.90 -34.01 -11.60
C GLY A 111 44.05 -32.95 -10.49
N ALA A 112 43.61 -31.71 -10.74
CA ALA A 112 43.57 -30.65 -9.74
C ALA A 112 42.16 -30.49 -9.15
N ALA A 113 42.07 -30.01 -7.91
CA ALA A 113 40.81 -29.63 -7.28
C ALA A 113 40.92 -28.26 -6.60
N ARG A 114 39.81 -27.52 -6.63
CA ARG A 114 39.60 -26.26 -5.91
C ARG A 114 38.32 -26.34 -5.12
N GLU A 115 38.31 -25.68 -3.99
CA GLU A 115 37.16 -25.66 -3.10
C GLU A 115 36.91 -24.25 -2.60
N VAL A 116 35.63 -23.88 -2.50
CA VAL A 116 35.17 -22.64 -1.89
C VAL A 116 33.92 -22.93 -1.08
N THR A 117 33.86 -22.42 0.14
CA THR A 117 32.68 -22.59 1.01
C THR A 117 31.62 -21.54 0.70
N VAL A 118 30.38 -22.01 0.55
CA VAL A 118 29.17 -21.18 0.57
C VAL A 118 28.50 -21.35 1.93
N HIS A 119 28.11 -20.24 2.53
CA HIS A 119 27.30 -20.22 3.74
C HIS A 119 25.83 -20.17 3.35
N VAL A 120 25.14 -21.30 3.49
CA VAL A 120 23.69 -21.35 3.32
C VAL A 120 23.02 -20.88 4.60
N VAL A 121 22.15 -19.89 4.47
CA VAL A 121 21.42 -19.25 5.56
C VAL A 121 19.92 -19.25 5.27
N ARG A 122 19.11 -18.92 6.28
CA ARG A 122 17.69 -18.64 6.08
C ARG A 122 17.36 -17.21 6.54
N LEU A 123 16.98 -16.35 5.61
CA LEU A 123 16.72 -14.93 5.78
C LEU A 123 15.26 -14.63 5.44
N GLY A 124 14.64 -13.75 6.21
CA GLY A 124 13.28 -13.35 5.91
C GLY A 124 12.72 -12.39 6.92
N VAL A 125 11.84 -11.52 6.45
CA VAL A 125 11.04 -10.63 7.29
C VAL A 125 9.74 -11.36 7.60
N ARG A 126 9.42 -11.56 8.89
CA ARG A 126 8.18 -12.21 9.32
C ARG A 126 7.08 -11.25 9.72
N ALA A 127 7.42 -9.99 10.00
CA ALA A 127 6.46 -8.94 10.33
C ALA A 127 6.97 -7.56 9.92
N VAL A 128 6.06 -6.65 9.54
CA VAL A 128 6.36 -5.25 9.22
C VAL A 128 5.36 -4.37 9.96
N ALA A 129 5.87 -3.47 10.81
CA ALA A 129 5.09 -2.41 11.43
C ALA A 129 5.46 -1.06 10.80
N PHE A 130 4.48 -0.16 10.67
CA PHE A 130 4.66 1.16 10.06
C PHE A 130 4.65 2.25 11.13
N SER A 131 5.58 3.20 11.02
CA SER A 131 5.75 4.34 11.93
C SER A 131 6.30 5.56 11.18
N GLY A 132 6.80 6.57 11.90
CA GLY A 132 7.40 7.77 11.32
C GLY A 132 6.44 8.95 11.26
N ALA A 133 7.00 10.11 10.90
CA ALA A 133 6.24 11.35 10.80
C ALA A 133 5.15 11.26 9.72
N GLY A 134 4.00 11.88 9.98
CA GLY A 134 2.87 11.88 9.05
C GLY A 134 2.06 10.58 9.01
N ARG A 135 2.36 9.56 9.82
CA ARG A 135 1.51 8.36 9.97
C ARG A 135 0.12 8.75 10.49
N VAL A 136 -0.94 8.23 9.86
CA VAL A 136 -2.35 8.49 10.23
C VAL A 136 -3.07 7.20 10.66
N PRO A 137 -3.27 6.94 11.96
CA PRO A 137 -3.94 5.73 12.46
C PRO A 137 -5.33 5.53 11.84
N LEU A 138 -5.64 4.30 11.43
CA LEU A 138 -6.90 3.96 10.75
C LEU A 138 -7.87 3.21 11.65
N THR A 139 -9.15 3.23 11.28
CA THR A 139 -10.22 2.45 11.93
C THR A 139 -11.06 1.72 10.89
N TYR A 140 -11.36 0.45 11.15
CA TYR A 140 -12.50 -0.24 10.53
C TYR A 140 -13.77 0.16 11.25
N HIS A 141 -14.75 0.65 10.50
CA HIS A 141 -16.01 1.16 11.04
C HIS A 141 -17.06 0.07 11.34
N ARG A 142 -16.78 -1.17 10.91
CA ARG A 142 -17.60 -2.34 11.19
C ARG A 142 -16.73 -3.52 11.63
N ALA A 143 -16.33 -3.50 12.89
CA ALA A 143 -15.55 -4.58 13.48
C ALA A 143 -16.35 -5.88 13.52
N GLU A 144 -17.59 -5.83 14.02
CA GLU A 144 -18.51 -6.94 14.22
C GLU A 144 -19.73 -6.81 13.31
N ALA A 145 -20.63 -7.80 13.32
CA ALA A 145 -21.83 -7.79 12.49
C ALA A 145 -22.86 -6.69 12.86
N TRP A 146 -22.72 -6.05 14.03
CA TRP A 146 -23.64 -5.02 14.52
C TRP A 146 -23.12 -3.59 14.27
N ALA A 147 -24.05 -2.66 14.07
CA ALA A 147 -23.77 -1.26 13.72
C ALA A 147 -23.11 -0.49 14.87
N GLY A 148 -22.08 0.32 14.57
CA GLY A 148 -21.32 1.08 15.57
C GLY A 148 -20.12 0.34 16.16
N SER A 149 -19.85 -0.90 15.72
CA SER A 149 -18.65 -1.63 16.11
C SER A 149 -17.41 -1.10 15.38
N ALA A 150 -16.42 -0.59 16.10
CA ALA A 150 -15.20 -0.03 15.50
C ALA A 150 -13.94 -0.81 15.92
N PHE A 151 -12.99 -0.97 15.00
CA PHE A 151 -11.69 -1.58 15.28
C PHE A 151 -10.54 -0.72 14.77
N ALA A 152 -9.74 -0.21 15.69
CA ALA A 152 -8.50 0.47 15.37
C ALA A 152 -7.52 -0.49 14.67
N VAL A 153 -7.13 -0.19 13.43
CA VAL A 153 -6.26 -1.06 12.62
C VAL A 153 -4.94 -1.34 13.34
N ASP A 154 -4.35 -0.34 14.01
CA ASP A 154 -3.08 -0.50 14.72
C ASP A 154 -3.17 -1.41 15.96
N ASN A 155 -4.36 -1.67 16.51
CA ASN A 155 -4.55 -2.63 17.61
C ASN A 155 -4.29 -4.08 17.16
N ALA A 156 -4.28 -4.33 15.85
CA ALA A 156 -3.86 -5.61 15.29
C ALA A 156 -2.37 -5.91 15.52
N GLY A 157 -1.54 -4.89 15.80
CA GLY A 157 -0.09 -5.03 15.86
C GLY A 157 0.57 -4.70 14.52
N ALA A 158 1.53 -5.53 14.08
CA ALA A 158 2.21 -5.30 12.81
C ALA A 158 1.22 -5.34 11.64
N ALA A 159 1.31 -4.34 10.75
CA ALA A 159 0.44 -4.22 9.58
C ALA A 159 0.56 -5.44 8.66
N TRP A 160 1.76 -6.02 8.55
CA TRP A 160 2.00 -7.23 7.77
C TRP A 160 2.65 -8.31 8.62
N THR A 161 2.19 -9.55 8.50
CA THR A 161 2.75 -10.71 9.24
C THR A 161 2.63 -11.99 8.45
N LEU A 162 3.70 -12.80 8.39
CA LEU A 162 3.61 -14.17 7.88
C LEU A 162 2.60 -15.00 8.70
N PRO A 163 2.01 -16.06 8.10
CA PRO A 163 1.23 -17.03 8.85
C PRO A 163 2.07 -17.72 9.92
N ARG A 164 1.42 -18.35 10.89
CA ARG A 164 2.13 -19.12 11.92
C ARG A 164 2.65 -20.43 11.31
N SER A 165 3.96 -20.66 11.37
CA SER A 165 4.53 -21.97 11.05
C SER A 165 4.12 -23.02 12.09
N PRO A 166 3.77 -24.25 11.67
CA PRO A 166 3.57 -25.36 12.61
C PRO A 166 4.86 -25.80 13.30
N LEU A 167 6.03 -25.43 12.77
CA LEU A 167 7.34 -25.81 13.33
C LEU A 167 7.75 -24.96 14.54
N GLY A 168 7.09 -23.82 14.76
CA GLY A 168 7.37 -22.96 15.91
C GLY A 168 7.21 -21.48 15.62
N VAL A 169 7.28 -20.68 16.69
CA VAL A 169 7.27 -19.22 16.58
C VAL A 169 8.55 -18.77 15.91
N GLY A 170 8.43 -17.89 14.90
CA GLY A 170 9.58 -17.28 14.23
C GLY A 170 10.24 -18.14 13.15
N CYS A 171 9.78 -19.37 12.96
CA CYS A 171 10.12 -20.17 11.79
C CYS A 171 9.56 -19.56 10.51
N LEU A 172 10.40 -19.46 9.48
CA LEU A 172 10.08 -18.88 8.17
C LEU A 172 9.55 -19.89 7.15
N ASP A 173 9.44 -21.17 7.53
CA ASP A 173 9.16 -22.27 6.62
C ASP A 173 7.98 -23.13 7.10
N GLY A 174 7.34 -23.82 6.16
CA GLY A 174 6.35 -24.86 6.38
C GLY A 174 6.97 -26.20 6.80
N PRO A 175 6.13 -27.21 7.10
CA PRO A 175 6.58 -28.51 7.59
C PRO A 175 7.41 -29.31 6.58
N ASP A 176 7.21 -29.07 5.29
CA ASP A 176 7.97 -29.62 4.16
C ASP A 176 9.30 -28.87 3.92
N GLY A 177 9.56 -27.78 4.66
CA GLY A 177 10.70 -26.91 4.47
C GLY A 177 10.54 -25.89 3.36
N ALA A 178 9.37 -25.78 2.71
CA ALA A 178 9.09 -24.68 1.78
C ALA A 178 8.94 -23.34 2.55
N PRO A 179 9.30 -22.20 1.94
CA PRO A 179 9.03 -20.90 2.56
C PRO A 179 7.53 -20.69 2.82
N LEU A 180 7.18 -20.02 3.93
CA LEU A 180 5.80 -19.65 4.20
C LEU A 180 5.26 -18.69 3.13
N GLU A 181 3.98 -18.85 2.80
CA GLU A 181 3.30 -17.97 1.85
C GLU A 181 3.27 -16.52 2.35
N LEU A 182 3.55 -15.59 1.44
CA LEU A 182 3.49 -14.16 1.72
C LEU A 182 2.03 -13.69 1.72
N PRO A 183 1.53 -13.04 2.78
CA PRO A 183 0.17 -12.52 2.82
C PRO A 183 -0.11 -11.51 1.71
N ALA A 184 -1.25 -11.67 1.05
CA ALA A 184 -1.82 -10.67 0.17
C ALA A 184 -2.37 -9.46 0.95
N PRO A 185 -2.47 -8.27 0.33
CA PRO A 185 -3.19 -7.13 0.88
C PRO A 185 -4.64 -7.50 1.23
N TRP A 186 -5.09 -7.07 2.41
CA TRP A 186 -6.49 -7.18 2.80
C TRP A 186 -7.29 -6.07 2.11
N TRP A 187 -8.18 -6.47 1.21
CA TRP A 187 -8.96 -5.55 0.37
C TRP A 187 -10.34 -5.21 0.95
N GLU A 188 -10.83 -5.95 1.95
CA GLU A 188 -12.10 -5.60 2.59
C GLU A 188 -11.91 -4.34 3.44
N VAL A 189 -12.86 -3.41 3.30
CA VAL A 189 -12.76 -2.07 3.85
C VAL A 189 -13.68 -1.84 5.05
N ASP A 190 -14.66 -2.70 5.23
CA ASP A 190 -15.65 -2.59 6.30
C ASP A 190 -15.06 -3.06 7.63
N GLY A 191 -14.34 -4.18 7.62
CA GLY A 191 -13.88 -4.88 8.80
C GLY A 191 -12.47 -5.48 8.67
N PRO A 192 -11.86 -5.82 9.82
CA PRO A 192 -10.56 -6.49 9.87
C PRO A 192 -10.65 -7.95 9.36
N PRO A 193 -9.51 -8.55 8.94
CA PRO A 193 -9.47 -9.95 8.54
C PRO A 193 -9.86 -10.87 9.70
N ARG A 194 -10.73 -11.85 9.41
CA ARG A 194 -11.23 -12.84 10.37
C ARG A 194 -10.96 -14.26 9.88
N ALA A 195 -10.73 -15.17 10.82
CA ALA A 195 -10.67 -16.60 10.56
C ALA A 195 -12.09 -17.17 10.34
N ALA A 196 -12.18 -18.42 9.87
CA ALA A 196 -13.46 -19.08 9.60
C ALA A 196 -14.39 -19.18 10.82
N ASN A 197 -13.84 -19.16 12.04
CA ASN A 197 -14.60 -19.14 13.30
C ASN A 197 -15.02 -17.72 13.75
N GLY A 198 -14.84 -16.71 12.90
CA GLY A 198 -15.18 -15.32 13.19
C GLY A 198 -14.15 -14.57 14.05
N SER A 199 -13.12 -15.22 14.60
CA SER A 199 -12.10 -14.53 15.40
C SER A 199 -11.18 -13.65 14.53
N LEU A 200 -10.67 -12.55 15.10
CA LEU A 200 -9.70 -11.69 14.42
C LEU A 200 -8.44 -12.47 14.07
N LEU A 201 -8.04 -12.43 12.80
CA LEU A 201 -6.88 -13.14 12.32
C LEU A 201 -5.61 -12.47 12.86
N ALA A 202 -4.90 -13.08 13.82
CA ALA A 202 -3.73 -12.47 14.44
C ALA A 202 -2.47 -12.42 13.55
N ARG A 203 -2.39 -13.29 12.53
CA ARG A 203 -1.21 -13.51 11.67
C ARG A 203 -1.61 -13.90 10.25
N GLY A 204 -0.71 -13.77 9.27
CA GLY A 204 -1.01 -14.15 7.88
C GLY A 204 -1.84 -13.09 7.17
N ARG A 205 -1.53 -11.81 7.39
CA ARG A 205 -2.33 -10.67 6.92
C ARG A 205 -1.46 -9.51 6.49
N SER A 206 -2.03 -8.64 5.67
CA SER A 206 -1.50 -7.33 5.31
C SER A 206 -2.60 -6.27 5.41
N LEU A 207 -2.50 -5.39 6.40
CA LEU A 207 -3.51 -4.40 6.77
C LEU A 207 -3.22 -3.06 6.08
N PRO A 208 -4.25 -2.24 5.83
CA PRO A 208 -4.07 -0.92 5.24
C PRO A 208 -3.32 0.00 6.18
N VAL A 209 -2.55 0.91 5.59
CA VAL A 209 -1.83 1.98 6.27
C VAL A 209 -2.16 3.32 5.61
N ALA A 210 -2.00 4.40 6.36
CA ALA A 210 -2.20 5.75 5.85
C ALA A 210 -1.12 6.72 6.32
N TYR A 211 -0.77 7.64 5.43
CA TYR A 211 0.21 8.68 5.65
C TYR A 211 -0.26 10.00 5.05
N GLN A 212 0.20 11.10 5.62
CA GLN A 212 0.12 12.41 4.98
C GLN A 212 0.93 12.40 3.68
N ALA A 213 0.41 13.07 2.64
CA ALA A 213 1.13 13.25 1.39
C ALA A 213 2.47 13.96 1.63
N GLY A 214 3.53 13.53 0.95
CA GLY A 214 4.89 14.03 1.19
C GLY A 214 5.62 13.45 2.42
N ALA A 215 4.96 12.64 3.25
CA ALA A 215 5.60 12.03 4.42
C ALA A 215 6.68 11.01 4.04
N THR A 216 7.59 10.73 4.98
CA THR A 216 8.61 9.67 4.86
C THR A 216 8.22 8.52 5.80
N PRO A 217 7.64 7.44 5.27
CA PRO A 217 7.24 6.31 6.09
C PRO A 217 8.45 5.61 6.70
N GLN A 218 8.30 5.11 7.93
CA GLN A 218 9.26 4.20 8.54
C GLN A 218 8.65 2.81 8.63
N VAL A 219 9.48 1.79 8.43
CA VAL A 219 9.09 0.40 8.62
C VAL A 219 9.99 -0.26 9.65
N THR A 220 9.41 -0.88 10.67
CA THR A 220 10.10 -1.81 11.56
C THR A 220 9.85 -3.23 11.08
N ALA A 221 10.84 -3.81 10.41
CA ALA A 221 10.84 -5.20 9.98
C ALA A 221 11.33 -6.11 11.12
N THR A 222 10.61 -7.20 11.40
CA THR A 222 11.04 -8.24 12.34
C THR A 222 11.54 -9.44 11.56
N LEU A 223 12.76 -9.89 11.83
CA LEU A 223 13.38 -11.04 11.16
C LEU A 223 12.86 -12.37 11.72
N GLY A 224 12.96 -13.43 10.92
CA GLY A 224 12.83 -14.80 11.39
C GLY A 224 14.03 -15.24 12.24
N ASP A 225 13.82 -16.25 13.07
CA ASP A 225 14.83 -16.82 13.96
C ASP A 225 15.02 -18.35 13.78
N ALA A 226 14.11 -19.01 13.06
CA ALA A 226 14.19 -20.42 12.73
C ALA A 226 13.89 -20.70 11.25
N ALA A 227 14.40 -21.84 10.77
CA ALA A 227 14.12 -22.43 9.47
C ALA A 227 13.48 -23.80 9.63
N GLY A 228 12.88 -24.33 8.57
CA GLY A 228 12.33 -25.68 8.52
C GLY A 228 13.21 -26.62 7.70
N HIS A 229 13.53 -27.78 8.27
CA HIS A 229 14.23 -28.84 7.54
C HIS A 229 13.87 -30.21 8.12
N GLY A 230 13.43 -31.14 7.27
CA GLY A 230 13.07 -32.50 7.69
C GLY A 230 11.95 -32.54 8.74
N GLY A 231 10.95 -31.67 8.63
CA GLY A 231 9.80 -31.63 9.55
C GLY A 231 10.07 -31.02 10.93
N ARG A 232 11.25 -30.41 11.15
CA ARG A 232 11.63 -29.76 12.41
C ARG A 232 12.15 -28.35 12.20
N ALA A 233 12.05 -27.53 13.25
CA ALA A 233 12.72 -26.24 13.31
C ALA A 233 14.23 -26.42 13.51
N VAL A 234 15.01 -25.66 12.76
CA VAL A 234 16.48 -25.57 12.87
C VAL A 234 16.90 -24.10 12.90
N GLY A 235 18.14 -23.83 13.31
CA GLY A 235 18.67 -22.46 13.30
C GLY A 235 18.81 -21.90 11.89
N VAL A 236 18.72 -20.58 11.75
CA VAL A 236 18.84 -19.86 10.48
C VAL A 236 20.27 -19.68 9.96
N ASN A 237 21.26 -20.11 10.75
CA ASN A 237 22.69 -20.04 10.47
C ASN A 237 23.22 -18.63 10.18
N PHE A 238 22.71 -17.58 10.85
CA PHE A 238 23.28 -16.24 10.68
C PHE A 238 23.49 -15.44 11.98
N PRO A 239 24.54 -14.57 12.04
CA PRO A 239 25.57 -14.35 11.02
C PRO A 239 26.47 -15.58 10.81
N ALA A 240 26.62 -16.04 9.55
CA ALA A 240 27.35 -17.27 9.19
C ALA A 240 28.87 -17.03 9.18
N GLY A 241 29.41 -16.58 10.32
CA GLY A 241 30.77 -16.02 10.39
C GLY A 241 30.94 -14.67 9.68
N ARG A 242 29.88 -14.15 9.06
CA ARG A 242 29.86 -12.87 8.35
C ARG A 242 28.69 -12.00 8.84
N PRO A 243 28.94 -10.75 9.22
CA PRO A 243 27.90 -9.77 9.53
C PRO A 243 26.86 -9.66 8.42
N LEU A 244 25.59 -9.56 8.80
CA LEU A 244 24.50 -9.30 7.87
C LEU A 244 23.83 -7.98 8.16
N ARG A 245 23.17 -7.41 7.15
CA ARG A 245 22.23 -6.32 7.30
C ARG A 245 21.02 -6.49 6.39
N LEU A 246 19.88 -5.97 6.83
CA LEU A 246 18.69 -5.80 6.02
C LEU A 246 18.79 -4.47 5.26
N VAL A 247 18.36 -4.48 4.01
CA VAL A 247 18.31 -3.31 3.12
C VAL A 247 16.91 -3.22 2.52
N VAL A 248 16.39 -2.01 2.33
CA VAL A 248 15.17 -1.78 1.56
C VAL A 248 15.52 -1.03 0.27
N GLU A 249 15.00 -1.49 -0.86
CA GLU A 249 15.23 -0.84 -2.15
C GLU A 249 14.71 0.61 -2.14
N GLY A 250 15.58 1.56 -2.48
CA GLY A 250 15.27 3.00 -2.47
C GLY A 250 15.24 3.64 -1.07
N GLY A 251 15.20 2.85 -0.01
CA GLY A 251 15.25 3.35 1.37
C GLY A 251 16.67 3.70 1.81
N GLN A 252 16.77 4.57 2.80
CA GLN A 252 18.02 4.74 3.57
C GLN A 252 17.89 3.97 4.88
N PRO A 253 18.98 3.36 5.37
CA PRO A 253 19.01 2.93 6.75
C PRO A 253 18.69 4.15 7.63
N ALA A 254 17.80 4.00 8.61
CA ALA A 254 17.65 5.03 9.63
C ALA A 254 19.05 5.31 10.22
N SER A 255 19.36 6.56 10.55
CA SER A 255 20.70 7.02 10.94
C SER A 255 21.34 6.26 12.10
N GLY A 256 20.59 5.42 12.83
CA GLY A 256 21.07 4.49 13.86
C GLY A 256 21.37 3.05 13.41
N MET A 257 21.07 2.65 12.18
CA MET A 257 21.34 1.31 11.65
C MET A 257 22.73 1.21 11.01
N LEU A 258 23.75 1.25 11.86
CA LEU A 258 25.12 0.94 11.47
C LEU A 258 25.52 -0.50 11.85
N GLY A 259 24.56 -1.30 12.33
CA GLY A 259 24.80 -2.58 13.01
C GLY A 259 24.48 -3.85 12.21
N GLU A 260 25.03 -4.95 12.70
CA GLU A 260 24.83 -6.31 12.21
C GLU A 260 23.48 -6.85 12.73
N VAL A 261 22.69 -7.49 11.87
CA VAL A 261 21.41 -8.10 12.28
C VAL A 261 21.60 -9.52 12.81
N ARG A 262 20.79 -9.89 13.79
CA ARG A 262 20.71 -11.22 14.41
C ARG A 262 19.35 -11.88 14.13
N PRO A 263 19.27 -13.21 14.30
CA PRO A 263 18.00 -13.93 14.21
C PRO A 263 16.95 -13.31 15.13
N GLY A 264 15.76 -13.02 14.60
CA GLY A 264 14.65 -12.45 15.37
C GLY A 264 14.69 -10.93 15.59
N ASP A 265 15.76 -10.23 15.18
CA ASP A 265 15.92 -8.78 15.39
C ASP A 265 14.78 -7.95 14.79
N ARG A 266 14.60 -6.76 15.37
CA ARG A 266 13.71 -5.70 14.84
C ARG A 266 14.56 -4.58 14.27
N VAL A 267 14.29 -4.25 13.01
CA VAL A 267 15.13 -3.39 12.18
C VAL A 267 14.26 -2.27 11.61
N THR A 268 14.57 -1.00 11.92
CA THR A 268 13.78 0.16 11.47
C THR A 268 14.46 0.87 10.32
N LEU A 269 13.75 0.99 9.20
CA LEU A 269 14.23 1.56 7.94
C LEU A 269 13.35 2.74 7.52
N ASP A 270 13.96 3.79 6.96
CA ASP A 270 13.23 4.86 6.29
C ASP A 270 12.91 4.44 4.85
N LEU A 271 11.65 4.55 4.46
CA LEU A 271 11.23 4.38 3.06
C LEU A 271 11.46 5.70 2.28
N PRO A 272 11.48 5.67 0.94
CA PRO A 272 11.39 6.89 0.16
C PRO A 272 10.21 7.77 0.58
N ALA A 273 10.40 9.09 0.54
CA ALA A 273 9.31 10.03 0.75
C ALA A 273 8.18 9.78 -0.26
N LEU A 274 6.94 9.84 0.22
CA LEU A 274 5.75 9.70 -0.60
C LEU A 274 5.58 10.94 -1.49
N GLY A 275 4.91 10.74 -2.63
CA GLY A 275 4.51 11.86 -3.48
C GLY A 275 3.48 12.76 -2.79
N PRO A 276 3.27 13.99 -3.31
CA PRO A 276 2.25 14.89 -2.81
C PRO A 276 0.82 14.51 -3.23
N GLN A 277 0.65 13.47 -4.07
CA GLN A 277 -0.66 13.04 -4.55
C GLN A 277 -1.46 12.32 -3.45
N LEU A 278 -2.75 12.64 -3.36
CA LEU A 278 -3.73 11.93 -2.55
C LEU A 278 -4.23 10.67 -3.27
N GLY A 279 -4.69 9.66 -2.52
CA GLY A 279 -5.33 8.49 -3.10
C GLY A 279 -4.94 7.16 -2.46
N LYS A 280 -5.18 6.09 -3.21
CA LYS A 280 -4.97 4.69 -2.81
C LYS A 280 -3.89 4.05 -3.68
N TRP A 281 -2.93 3.40 -3.04
CA TRP A 281 -1.74 2.84 -3.68
C TRP A 281 -1.48 1.43 -3.20
N LEU A 282 -0.88 0.62 -4.07
CA LEU A 282 -0.26 -0.64 -3.67
C LEU A 282 1.23 -0.36 -3.36
N LEU A 283 1.56 -0.23 -2.08
CA LEU A 283 2.94 -0.05 -1.64
C LEU A 283 3.65 -1.41 -1.62
N ARG A 284 4.75 -1.53 -2.36
CA ARG A 284 5.62 -2.70 -2.38
C ARG A 284 6.92 -2.40 -1.65
N VAL A 285 7.11 -2.98 -0.48
CA VAL A 285 8.37 -2.85 0.26
C VAL A 285 9.25 -4.04 -0.09
N ARG A 286 10.37 -3.76 -0.76
CA ARG A 286 11.32 -4.79 -1.21
C ARG A 286 12.50 -4.85 -0.25
N PHE A 287 12.59 -5.97 0.45
CA PHE A 287 13.68 -6.30 1.36
C PHE A 287 14.75 -7.10 0.62
N ALA A 288 15.99 -6.66 0.76
CA ALA A 288 17.18 -7.36 0.34
C ALA A 288 18.12 -7.52 1.54
N PHE A 289 19.10 -8.41 1.40
CA PHE A 289 20.09 -8.64 2.44
C PHE A 289 21.48 -8.42 1.88
N ALA A 290 22.39 -7.99 2.74
CA ALA A 290 23.79 -7.86 2.41
C ALA A 290 24.66 -8.42 3.54
N TYR A 291 25.83 -8.95 3.19
CA TYR A 291 26.82 -9.45 4.14
C TYR A 291 28.13 -8.69 3.99
N ARG A 292 28.91 -8.63 5.07
CA ARG A 292 30.23 -7.98 5.07
C ARG A 292 31.31 -9.00 4.66
N GLU A 293 32.09 -8.66 3.63
CA GLU A 293 33.27 -9.39 3.20
C GLU A 293 34.45 -9.14 4.15
N ASP A 294 35.52 -9.93 4.00
CA ASP A 294 36.72 -9.84 4.86
C ASP A 294 37.47 -8.51 4.65
N ASP A 295 37.31 -7.89 3.49
CA ASP A 295 37.81 -6.54 3.17
C ASP A 295 36.94 -5.40 3.72
N GLY A 296 35.87 -5.73 4.46
CA GLY A 296 34.92 -4.79 5.04
C GLY A 296 33.83 -4.29 4.07
N SER A 297 33.89 -4.65 2.79
CA SER A 297 32.87 -4.28 1.81
C SER A 297 31.56 -5.03 2.03
N TRP A 298 30.43 -4.38 1.69
CA TRP A 298 29.11 -5.03 1.75
C TRP A 298 28.75 -5.62 0.40
N ARG A 299 28.45 -6.93 0.36
CA ARG A 299 27.94 -7.63 -0.82
C ARG A 299 26.51 -8.10 -0.63
N ARG A 300 25.76 -8.12 -1.72
CA ARG A 300 24.35 -8.51 -1.72
C ARG A 300 24.21 -10.03 -1.64
N VAL A 301 23.25 -10.50 -0.84
CA VAL A 301 22.76 -11.88 -0.89
C VAL A 301 21.77 -11.99 -2.06
N PRO A 302 21.89 -12.99 -2.96
CA PRO A 302 20.97 -13.18 -4.07
C PRO A 302 19.51 -13.30 -3.62
N GLY A 303 18.60 -12.74 -4.42
CA GLY A 303 17.16 -12.73 -4.15
C GLY A 303 16.69 -11.60 -3.22
N GLY A 304 15.49 -11.78 -2.68
CA GLY A 304 14.87 -10.87 -1.72
C GLY A 304 13.46 -11.30 -1.32
N GLN A 305 12.79 -10.43 -0.57
CA GLN A 305 11.40 -10.61 -0.16
C GLN A 305 10.62 -9.32 -0.43
N VAL A 306 9.38 -9.44 -0.87
CA VAL A 306 8.49 -8.29 -1.08
C VAL A 306 7.28 -8.43 -0.18
N SER A 307 6.95 -7.37 0.57
CA SER A 307 5.63 -7.26 1.19
C SER A 307 4.80 -6.22 0.45
N GLU A 308 3.52 -6.50 0.31
CA GLU A 308 2.56 -5.62 -0.35
C GLU A 308 1.57 -5.07 0.68
N HIS A 309 1.28 -3.77 0.63
CA HIS A 309 0.42 -3.06 1.58
C HIS A 309 -0.52 -2.14 0.83
N LEU A 310 -1.74 -2.03 1.34
CA LEU A 310 -2.66 -1.00 0.88
C LEU A 310 -2.32 0.32 1.58
N LEU A 311 -1.90 1.33 0.81
CA LEU A 311 -1.51 2.63 1.32
C LEU A 311 -2.52 3.69 0.90
N TYR A 312 -3.00 4.47 1.86
CA TYR A 312 -3.75 5.70 1.61
C TYR A 312 -2.88 6.93 1.86
N THR A 313 -2.88 7.88 0.93
CA THR A 313 -2.27 9.21 1.13
C THR A 313 -3.36 10.24 1.36
N VAL A 314 -3.25 10.97 2.47
CA VAL A 314 -4.20 11.99 2.92
C VAL A 314 -3.54 13.37 3.00
N LEU A 315 -4.31 14.44 3.00
CA LEU A 315 -3.80 15.80 3.07
C LEU A 315 -3.24 16.12 4.46
N ALA A 316 -3.98 15.73 5.50
CA ALA A 316 -3.64 15.94 6.89
C ALA A 316 -4.25 14.83 7.76
N ALA A 317 -3.78 14.70 9.00
CA ALA A 317 -4.42 13.84 9.98
C ALA A 317 -5.75 14.49 10.42
N PRO A 318 -6.89 13.80 10.32
CA PRO A 318 -8.15 14.37 10.79
C PRO A 318 -8.16 14.49 12.32
N SER A 319 -8.92 15.46 12.84
CA SER A 319 -9.12 15.58 14.29
C SER A 319 -10.31 14.74 14.76
N ALA A 320 -10.41 14.48 16.07
CA ALA A 320 -11.56 13.81 16.65
C ALA A 320 -12.89 14.59 16.53
N ARG A 321 -12.80 15.88 16.20
CA ARG A 321 -13.98 16.70 15.85
C ARG A 321 -14.43 16.50 14.40
N ASP A 322 -13.52 16.05 13.54
CA ASP A 322 -13.78 15.89 12.11
C ASP A 322 -14.26 14.47 11.80
N VAL A 323 -13.74 13.46 12.50
CA VAL A 323 -14.07 12.03 12.30
C VAL A 323 -14.08 11.27 13.64
N PRO A 324 -14.80 10.14 13.77
CA PRO A 324 -14.93 9.41 15.04
C PRO A 324 -13.57 8.95 15.56
N GLY A 325 -13.24 9.35 16.79
CA GLY A 325 -11.96 9.02 17.44
C GLY A 325 -10.72 9.63 16.77
N GLY A 326 -10.89 10.56 15.81
CA GLY A 326 -9.79 11.21 15.08
C GLY A 326 -9.03 10.26 14.15
N ARG A 327 -9.67 9.17 13.74
CA ARG A 327 -9.08 8.15 12.88
C ARG A 327 -9.96 7.94 11.66
N PRO A 328 -9.44 8.15 10.45
CA PRO A 328 -10.25 7.98 9.28
C PRO A 328 -10.64 6.52 9.08
N TRP A 329 -11.82 6.32 8.53
CA TRP A 329 -12.40 5.01 8.26
C TRP A 329 -11.85 4.45 6.95
N VAL A 330 -11.42 3.19 6.98
CA VAL A 330 -10.86 2.52 5.78
C VAL A 330 -11.87 2.55 4.62
N ALA A 331 -13.15 2.26 4.88
CA ALA A 331 -14.21 2.32 3.87
C ALA A 331 -14.44 3.71 3.28
N ALA A 332 -14.38 4.77 4.09
CA ALA A 332 -14.56 6.13 3.61
C ALA A 332 -13.37 6.60 2.76
N LEU A 333 -12.14 6.31 3.20
CA LEU A 333 -10.94 6.55 2.41
C LEU A 333 -10.94 5.76 1.10
N ASP A 334 -11.38 4.50 1.13
CA ASP A 334 -11.49 3.67 -0.07
C ASP A 334 -12.46 4.26 -1.08
N LEU A 335 -13.64 4.66 -0.61
CA LEU A 335 -14.66 5.26 -1.47
C LEU A 335 -14.15 6.55 -2.11
N ALA A 336 -13.65 7.48 -1.30
CA ALA A 336 -13.15 8.76 -1.78
C ALA A 336 -11.98 8.58 -2.77
N SER A 337 -11.06 7.65 -2.47
CA SER A 337 -9.87 7.41 -3.30
C SER A 337 -10.19 6.92 -4.71
N ARG A 338 -11.38 6.36 -4.98
CA ARG A 338 -11.81 5.98 -6.34
C ARG A 338 -11.93 7.19 -7.27
N TRP A 339 -12.16 8.37 -6.70
CA TRP A 339 -12.35 9.61 -7.45
C TRP A 339 -11.09 10.49 -7.49
N LEU A 340 -10.12 10.24 -6.61
CA LEU A 340 -8.85 10.98 -6.52
C LEU A 340 -7.87 10.57 -7.63
N THR A 341 -8.35 10.51 -8.87
CA THR A 341 -7.52 10.24 -10.05
C THR A 341 -6.87 11.53 -10.56
N GLY A 342 -5.67 11.41 -11.14
CA GLY A 342 -4.91 12.55 -11.65
C GLY A 342 -4.09 13.24 -10.57
N ASP A 343 -3.89 14.56 -10.72
CA ASP A 343 -2.98 15.33 -9.86
C ASP A 343 -3.71 16.02 -8.70
N VAL A 344 -4.30 15.23 -7.79
CA VAL A 344 -5.05 15.74 -6.64
C VAL A 344 -4.11 15.92 -5.45
N ARG A 345 -3.89 17.16 -5.02
CA ARG A 345 -2.91 17.51 -3.98
C ARG A 345 -3.40 18.53 -2.94
N THR A 346 -4.57 19.13 -3.18
CA THR A 346 -5.07 20.25 -2.37
C THR A 346 -6.46 19.95 -1.84
N GLN A 347 -6.88 20.69 -0.82
CA GLN A 347 -8.25 20.61 -0.29
C GLN A 347 -9.30 20.87 -1.37
N ALA A 348 -9.13 21.94 -2.17
CA ALA A 348 -10.03 22.28 -3.28
C ALA A 348 -10.13 21.13 -4.28
N SER A 349 -9.00 20.66 -4.83
CA SER A 349 -9.01 19.57 -5.81
C SER A 349 -9.55 18.25 -5.25
N ALA A 350 -9.38 17.98 -3.95
CA ALA A 350 -9.96 16.79 -3.31
C ALA A 350 -11.50 16.90 -3.23
N LEU A 351 -12.02 18.04 -2.76
CA LEU A 351 -13.46 18.27 -2.65
C LEU A 351 -14.14 18.33 -4.02
N GLU A 352 -13.52 18.93 -5.03
CA GLU A 352 -14.00 18.91 -6.42
C GLU A 352 -14.22 17.48 -6.93
N ARG A 353 -13.26 16.58 -6.66
CA ARG A 353 -13.34 15.17 -7.06
C ARG A 353 -14.40 14.41 -6.27
N ILE A 354 -14.55 14.70 -4.98
CA ILE A 354 -15.60 14.12 -4.14
C ILE A 354 -16.97 14.56 -4.62
N VAL A 355 -17.18 15.84 -4.92
CA VAL A 355 -18.43 16.37 -5.47
C VAL A 355 -18.82 15.64 -6.75
N ALA A 356 -17.89 15.56 -7.72
CA ALA A 356 -18.13 14.84 -8.96
C ALA A 356 -18.42 13.35 -8.73
N GLY A 357 -17.72 12.74 -7.78
CA GLY A 357 -17.89 11.33 -7.42
C GLY A 357 -19.23 11.01 -6.75
N VAL A 358 -19.69 11.86 -5.84
CA VAL A 358 -21.01 11.74 -5.20
C VAL A 358 -22.11 11.95 -6.23
N ASN A 359 -21.96 12.97 -7.08
CA ASN A 359 -22.95 13.31 -8.11
C ASN A 359 -23.11 12.21 -9.18
N ALA A 360 -22.00 11.71 -9.74
CA ALA A 360 -22.05 10.80 -10.88
C ALA A 360 -21.79 9.33 -10.54
N GLY A 361 -21.01 9.05 -9.48
CA GLY A 361 -20.40 7.74 -9.25
C GLY A 361 -21.22 6.76 -8.41
N LEU A 362 -22.26 7.23 -7.70
CA LEU A 362 -22.99 6.44 -6.72
C LEU A 362 -24.37 5.97 -7.17
N GLY A 363 -24.85 6.48 -8.31
CA GLY A 363 -26.19 6.22 -8.83
C GLY A 363 -27.28 6.71 -7.88
N LEU A 364 -27.06 7.86 -7.25
CA LEU A 364 -28.00 8.55 -6.38
C LEU A 364 -29.03 9.34 -7.21
N ARG A 365 -30.15 9.68 -6.58
CA ARG A 365 -31.21 10.53 -7.14
C ARG A 365 -31.58 11.60 -6.12
N TYR A 366 -31.92 12.78 -6.61
CA TYR A 366 -32.43 13.85 -5.75
C TYR A 366 -33.86 13.53 -5.25
N GLU A 367 -34.14 13.84 -3.99
CA GLU A 367 -35.48 13.75 -3.38
C GLU A 367 -36.34 14.95 -3.80
N ASP A 368 -37.28 14.71 -4.72
CA ASP A 368 -38.14 15.73 -5.35
C ASP A 368 -39.57 15.76 -4.79
N THR A 369 -39.93 14.87 -3.86
CA THR A 369 -41.30 14.74 -3.37
C THR A 369 -41.49 15.40 -2.01
N GLN A 370 -40.62 15.12 -1.04
CA GLN A 370 -40.74 15.63 0.34
C GLN A 370 -39.57 16.50 0.78
N GLY A 371 -38.45 16.47 0.05
CA GLY A 371 -37.22 17.15 0.42
C GLY A 371 -36.56 16.60 1.70
N ALA A 372 -37.00 15.46 2.23
CA ALA A 372 -36.49 14.89 3.47
C ALA A 372 -35.12 14.20 3.26
N PRO A 373 -34.18 14.32 4.21
CA PRO A 373 -32.90 13.62 4.13
C PRO A 373 -33.05 12.13 4.44
N ALA A 374 -32.23 11.30 3.79
CA ALA A 374 -32.20 9.86 4.02
C ALA A 374 -31.08 9.41 4.97
N TYR A 375 -30.01 10.20 5.09
CA TYR A 375 -28.81 9.87 5.87
C TYR A 375 -28.47 10.90 6.93
N THR A 376 -29.01 12.12 6.83
CA THR A 376 -28.75 13.17 7.82
C THR A 376 -29.92 13.41 8.75
N ASP A 377 -29.64 13.52 10.04
CA ASP A 377 -30.55 13.99 11.07
C ASP A 377 -29.90 15.14 11.89
N GLY A 378 -30.47 15.43 13.06
CA GLY A 378 -30.02 16.51 13.94
C GLY A 378 -30.98 17.70 14.01
N LEU A 379 -30.81 18.51 15.07
CA LEU A 379 -31.66 19.68 15.33
C LEU A 379 -31.20 20.95 14.61
N ALA A 380 -29.94 21.00 14.16
CA ALA A 380 -29.32 22.16 13.54
C ALA A 380 -28.86 21.81 12.12
N LEU A 381 -29.42 22.50 11.11
CA LEU A 381 -29.16 22.21 9.69
C LEU A 381 -27.69 22.40 9.32
N GLU A 382 -26.99 23.33 9.95
CA GLU A 382 -25.59 23.62 9.72
C GLU A 382 -24.64 22.60 10.38
N SER A 383 -25.12 21.86 11.38
CA SER A 383 -24.34 20.82 12.08
C SER A 383 -25.09 19.48 12.09
N PRO A 384 -25.39 18.92 10.91
CA PRO A 384 -26.19 17.70 10.80
C PRO A 384 -25.41 16.49 11.32
N GLU A 385 -26.11 15.49 11.80
CA GLU A 385 -25.54 14.18 12.10
C GLU A 385 -25.72 13.29 10.87
N LEU A 386 -24.63 12.77 10.30
CA LEU A 386 -24.65 11.90 9.13
C LEU A 386 -24.48 10.45 9.56
N ASP A 387 -25.44 9.58 9.22
CA ASP A 387 -25.29 8.12 9.31
C ASP A 387 -24.36 7.60 8.20
N LEU A 388 -23.06 7.89 8.38
CA LEU A 388 -22.01 7.52 7.43
C LEU A 388 -21.87 5.99 7.34
N THR A 389 -22.18 5.28 8.43
CA THR A 389 -22.22 3.82 8.44
C THR A 389 -23.26 3.28 7.46
N ALA A 390 -24.51 3.73 7.54
CA ALA A 390 -25.58 3.32 6.61
C ALA A 390 -25.25 3.72 5.16
N PHE A 391 -24.63 4.90 4.96
CA PHE A 391 -24.22 5.36 3.64
C PHE A 391 -23.15 4.44 3.01
N LEU A 392 -22.11 4.09 3.77
CA LEU A 392 -21.03 3.20 3.33
C LEU A 392 -21.48 1.75 3.17
N ALA A 393 -22.47 1.30 3.95
CA ALA A 393 -23.07 -0.04 3.91
C ALA A 393 -24.00 -0.26 2.70
N GLY A 394 -23.54 0.12 1.51
CA GLY A 394 -24.32 -0.09 0.29
C GLY A 394 -25.41 0.95 0.07
N ARG A 395 -25.40 2.07 0.81
CA ARG A 395 -26.50 3.05 0.88
C ARG A 395 -27.77 2.38 1.41
N ALA A 396 -27.69 1.91 2.66
CA ALA A 396 -28.71 1.09 3.31
C ALA A 396 -30.09 1.77 3.45
N ASN A 397 -30.14 3.12 3.49
CA ASN A 397 -31.38 3.89 3.56
C ASN A 397 -31.94 4.23 2.17
N GLY A 398 -31.40 3.63 1.11
CA GLY A 398 -31.82 3.87 -0.27
C GLY A 398 -30.91 4.87 -1.00
N ARG A 399 -31.26 5.15 -2.26
CA ARG A 399 -30.45 5.98 -3.18
C ARG A 399 -31.01 7.37 -3.42
N VAL A 400 -32.10 7.70 -2.73
CA VAL A 400 -32.74 9.00 -2.82
C VAL A 400 -32.18 9.86 -1.70
N VAL A 401 -31.65 11.04 -2.05
CA VAL A 401 -30.93 11.94 -1.13
C VAL A 401 -31.33 13.38 -1.40
N ASN A 402 -31.25 14.24 -0.39
CA ASN A 402 -31.49 15.67 -0.54
C ASN A 402 -30.18 16.49 -0.46
N CYS A 403 -30.30 17.82 -0.53
CA CYS A 403 -29.16 18.73 -0.44
C CYS A 403 -28.35 18.58 0.86
N LEU A 404 -29.01 18.31 1.99
CA LEU A 404 -28.35 18.13 3.28
C LEU A 404 -27.53 16.84 3.34
N ASP A 405 -28.05 15.74 2.81
CA ASP A 405 -27.32 14.48 2.65
C ASP A 405 -26.06 14.69 1.79
N CYS A 406 -26.21 15.32 0.63
CA CYS A 406 -25.09 15.60 -0.27
C CYS A 406 -23.98 16.42 0.40
N ALA A 407 -24.34 17.56 1.01
CA ALA A 407 -23.38 18.44 1.68
C ALA A 407 -22.68 17.71 2.84
N SER A 408 -23.41 16.92 3.60
CA SER A 408 -22.87 16.15 4.73
C SER A 408 -21.94 15.05 4.25
N VAL A 409 -22.29 14.31 3.20
CA VAL A 409 -21.43 13.27 2.62
C VAL A 409 -20.15 13.86 2.05
N VAL A 410 -20.24 14.97 1.31
CA VAL A 410 -19.05 15.63 0.73
C VAL A 410 -18.12 16.11 1.84
N THR A 411 -18.65 16.81 2.84
CA THR A 411 -17.86 17.33 3.96
C THR A 411 -17.25 16.21 4.79
N GLN A 412 -18.00 15.13 5.04
CA GLN A 412 -17.50 13.98 5.79
C GLN A 412 -16.45 13.19 5.02
N LEU A 413 -16.65 12.86 3.75
CA LEU A 413 -15.60 12.18 2.96
C LEU A 413 -14.33 13.05 2.83
N GLY A 414 -14.49 14.37 2.70
CA GLY A 414 -13.38 15.32 2.73
C GLY A 414 -12.62 15.29 4.06
N ALA A 415 -13.35 15.31 5.18
CA ALA A 415 -12.78 15.23 6.53
C ALA A 415 -11.90 13.98 6.72
N GLN A 416 -12.28 12.83 6.17
CA GLN A 416 -11.50 11.59 6.24
C GLN A 416 -10.12 11.73 5.57
N LEU A 417 -10.02 12.55 4.53
CA LEU A 417 -8.76 12.88 3.83
C LEU A 417 -7.99 14.04 4.49
N GLY A 418 -8.51 14.66 5.55
CA GLY A 418 -7.99 15.91 6.10
C GLY A 418 -8.29 17.14 5.24
N ALA A 419 -9.17 17.03 4.23
CA ALA A 419 -9.69 18.13 3.41
C ALA A 419 -10.97 18.66 4.08
N ARG A 420 -10.81 19.58 5.03
CA ARG A 420 -11.90 20.03 5.90
C ARG A 420 -12.90 20.89 5.15
N GLY A 421 -14.15 20.43 5.11
CA GLY A 421 -15.30 21.20 4.63
C GLY A 421 -16.24 21.61 5.76
N GLN A 422 -17.19 22.45 5.41
CA GLN A 422 -18.31 22.93 6.21
C GLN A 422 -19.59 22.73 5.40
N VAL A 423 -20.69 22.49 6.11
CA VAL A 423 -22.03 22.60 5.53
C VAL A 423 -22.42 24.07 5.61
N GLU A 424 -22.83 24.64 4.48
CA GLU A 424 -23.42 25.97 4.38
C GLU A 424 -24.91 25.85 4.06
N ILE A 425 -25.74 26.53 4.85
CA ILE A 425 -27.17 26.68 4.58
C ILE A 425 -27.39 27.99 3.84
N MET A 426 -27.90 27.90 2.63
CA MET A 426 -28.14 29.02 1.74
C MET A 426 -29.62 29.41 1.69
N GLY A 427 -29.89 30.68 1.97
CA GLY A 427 -31.19 31.32 1.76
C GLY A 427 -32.35 30.75 2.56
N TRP A 428 -33.50 31.41 2.40
CA TRP A 428 -34.80 30.93 2.84
C TRP A 428 -35.85 31.28 1.78
N ASP A 429 -36.72 30.32 1.44
CA ASP A 429 -37.86 30.46 0.52
C ASP A 429 -37.56 31.23 -0.78
N PHE A 430 -36.52 30.81 -1.49
CA PHE A 430 -36.08 31.46 -2.73
C PHE A 430 -36.41 30.61 -3.97
N ARG A 431 -36.78 31.29 -5.05
CA ARG A 431 -37.19 30.69 -6.32
C ARG A 431 -35.98 30.27 -7.13
N LEU A 432 -36.13 29.23 -7.94
CA LEU A 432 -35.02 28.66 -8.71
C LEU A 432 -35.13 29.01 -10.19
N TYR A 433 -33.99 29.10 -10.84
CA TYR A 433 -33.89 28.95 -12.30
C TYR A 433 -33.87 27.48 -12.68
N PHE A 434 -33.83 27.17 -13.98
CA PHE A 434 -33.68 25.80 -14.44
C PHE A 434 -32.39 25.19 -13.88
N LEU A 435 -32.53 23.98 -13.33
CA LEU A 435 -31.43 23.22 -12.77
C LEU A 435 -31.58 21.75 -13.14
N LYS A 436 -30.52 20.99 -12.95
CA LYS A 436 -30.52 19.55 -13.13
C LYS A 436 -30.21 18.88 -11.80
N GLY A 437 -31.23 18.29 -11.18
CA GLY A 437 -31.07 17.53 -9.95
C GLY A 437 -30.23 16.27 -10.16
N LEU A 438 -29.56 15.82 -9.10
CA LEU A 438 -28.80 14.59 -9.05
C LEU A 438 -29.59 13.41 -9.63
N GLY A 439 -29.01 12.73 -10.62
CA GLY A 439 -29.64 11.58 -11.29
C GLY A 439 -30.75 11.94 -12.29
N SER A 440 -31.11 13.21 -12.45
CA SER A 440 -32.03 13.66 -13.51
C SER A 440 -31.32 13.65 -14.88
N PRO A 441 -31.98 13.23 -15.97
CA PRO A 441 -31.42 13.34 -17.31
C PRO A 441 -31.39 14.78 -17.83
N ASP A 442 -32.38 15.59 -17.45
CA ASP A 442 -32.65 16.90 -18.04
C ASP A 442 -32.73 18.02 -17.00
N PHE A 443 -32.52 19.24 -17.47
CA PHE A 443 -32.86 20.46 -16.74
C PHE A 443 -34.37 20.56 -16.58
N THR A 444 -34.82 20.97 -15.40
CA THR A 444 -36.22 21.13 -15.07
C THR A 444 -36.48 22.46 -14.37
N HIS A 445 -37.67 23.02 -14.59
CA HIS A 445 -38.24 24.11 -13.79
C HIS A 445 -39.39 23.58 -12.91
N ASP A 446 -39.37 22.28 -12.64
CA ASP A 446 -40.40 21.57 -11.88
C ASP A 446 -39.76 20.48 -11.01
N LEU A 447 -38.73 20.86 -10.24
CA LEU A 447 -38.07 19.94 -9.31
C LEU A 447 -38.99 19.46 -8.18
N PHE A 448 -40.07 20.17 -7.84
CA PHE A 448 -40.96 19.82 -6.71
C PHE A 448 -42.45 19.96 -7.06
N PHE A 449 -42.88 19.38 -8.20
CA PHE A 449 -44.29 19.26 -8.60
C PHE A 449 -45.10 20.57 -8.53
N GLY A 450 -44.55 21.66 -9.07
CA GLY A 450 -45.17 22.97 -9.29
C GLY A 450 -44.54 24.08 -8.46
N GLN A 451 -43.80 23.75 -7.40
CA GLN A 451 -43.07 24.72 -6.58
C GLN A 451 -41.57 24.68 -6.91
N HIS A 452 -41.13 25.50 -7.86
CA HIS A 452 -39.70 25.57 -8.22
C HIS A 452 -38.94 26.54 -7.30
N ALA A 453 -38.88 26.19 -6.02
CA ALA A 453 -38.26 26.98 -4.97
C ALA A 453 -37.62 26.07 -3.92
N PHE A 454 -36.57 26.54 -3.24
CA PHE A 454 -36.02 25.90 -2.05
C PHE A 454 -36.49 26.65 -0.81
N SER A 455 -36.97 25.92 0.20
CA SER A 455 -37.12 26.49 1.55
C SER A 455 -35.77 26.81 2.17
N TYR A 456 -34.75 26.00 1.90
CA TYR A 456 -33.33 26.27 2.10
C TYR A 456 -32.53 25.35 1.18
N HIS A 457 -31.24 25.63 0.96
CA HIS A 457 -30.35 24.73 0.23
C HIS A 457 -29.04 24.50 0.98
N ALA A 458 -28.65 23.25 1.16
CA ALA A 458 -27.41 22.90 1.84
C ALA A 458 -26.32 22.53 0.82
N VAL A 459 -25.14 23.13 0.97
CA VAL A 459 -23.97 22.89 0.11
C VAL A 459 -22.73 22.67 0.95
N ALA A 460 -21.68 22.09 0.35
CA ALA A 460 -20.37 22.05 0.99
C ALA A 460 -19.55 23.29 0.60
N THR A 461 -18.72 23.75 1.52
CA THR A 461 -17.69 24.78 1.29
C THR A 461 -16.47 24.47 2.15
N PHE A 462 -15.33 25.09 1.88
CA PHE A 462 -14.14 24.94 2.73
C PHE A 462 -13.50 26.27 3.14
N ASP A 463 -14.04 27.38 2.63
CA ASP A 463 -13.49 28.73 2.75
C ASP A 463 -14.54 29.74 3.26
N GLY A 464 -15.53 29.24 4.01
CA GLY A 464 -16.60 30.07 4.57
C GLY A 464 -17.56 30.60 3.53
N GLY A 465 -17.82 29.81 2.48
CA GLY A 465 -18.78 30.13 1.43
C GLY A 465 -18.22 31.03 0.32
N GLN A 466 -16.89 31.16 0.17
CA GLN A 466 -16.34 31.85 -1.01
C GLN A 466 -16.44 30.96 -2.25
N THR A 467 -16.28 29.64 -2.07
CA THR A 467 -16.51 28.63 -3.09
C THR A 467 -17.53 27.59 -2.64
N ILE A 468 -18.34 27.16 -3.61
CA ILE A 468 -19.44 26.22 -3.44
C ILE A 468 -19.08 24.87 -4.07
N HIS A 469 -19.35 23.83 -3.30
CA HIS A 469 -19.17 22.42 -3.63
C HIS A 469 -20.52 21.71 -3.47
N ASP A 470 -21.31 21.69 -4.55
CA ASP A 470 -22.63 21.09 -4.58
C ASP A 470 -22.62 19.80 -5.41
N ALA A 471 -22.88 18.68 -4.74
CA ALA A 471 -23.00 17.37 -5.38
C ALA A 471 -24.44 17.01 -5.77
N CYS A 472 -25.42 17.81 -5.37
CA CYS A 472 -26.83 17.50 -5.45
C CYS A 472 -27.52 18.05 -6.70
N LEU A 473 -26.96 19.08 -7.32
CA LEU A 473 -27.50 19.66 -8.55
C LEU A 473 -26.42 20.26 -9.43
N SER A 474 -26.73 20.40 -10.71
CA SER A 474 -25.99 21.21 -11.67
C SER A 474 -26.81 22.45 -12.04
N VAL A 475 -26.11 23.55 -12.27
CA VAL A 475 -26.68 24.82 -12.72
C VAL A 475 -26.41 25.03 -14.20
N ASP A 476 -27.13 25.97 -14.82
CA ASP A 476 -26.81 26.46 -16.15
C ASP A 476 -25.65 27.46 -16.05
N ASP A 477 -24.61 27.28 -16.87
CA ASP A 477 -23.40 28.13 -16.92
C ASP A 477 -23.40 29.10 -18.10
N ASP A 478 -24.58 29.36 -18.68
CA ASP A 478 -24.75 30.37 -19.72
C ASP A 478 -25.12 31.75 -19.11
N ALA A 479 -25.48 32.72 -19.96
CA ALA A 479 -25.83 34.08 -19.54
C ALA A 479 -27.34 34.26 -19.21
N ARG A 480 -28.15 33.23 -19.44
CA ARG A 480 -29.62 33.22 -19.34
C ARG A 480 -30.11 31.92 -18.69
N PRO A 481 -29.79 31.67 -17.40
CA PRO A 481 -30.17 30.45 -16.68
C PRO A 481 -31.69 30.19 -16.62
N TRP A 482 -32.53 31.17 -16.99
CA TRP A 482 -33.98 31.07 -17.09
C TRP A 482 -34.52 30.57 -18.44
N SER A 483 -33.68 30.28 -19.44
CA SER A 483 -34.16 29.86 -20.76
C SER A 483 -33.17 28.99 -21.55
N PRO A 484 -33.63 27.98 -22.31
CA PRO A 484 -32.76 27.18 -23.18
C PRO A 484 -31.99 27.99 -24.24
N PRO A 485 -30.87 27.46 -24.77
CA PRO A 485 -30.24 26.18 -24.42
C PRO A 485 -29.44 26.24 -23.11
N PHE A 486 -29.45 25.15 -22.34
CA PHE A 486 -28.73 25.06 -21.07
C PHE A 486 -27.32 24.49 -21.26
N ARG A 487 -26.35 25.04 -20.54
CA ARG A 487 -24.97 24.56 -20.45
C ARG A 487 -24.71 24.03 -19.04
N GLU A 488 -24.73 22.71 -18.89
CA GLU A 488 -24.51 22.06 -17.58
C GLU A 488 -23.15 22.41 -16.95
N ARG A 489 -23.18 22.84 -15.69
CA ARG A 489 -22.01 22.95 -14.83
C ARG A 489 -22.31 22.45 -13.43
N LEU A 490 -21.51 21.47 -13.00
CA LEU A 490 -21.49 21.00 -11.62
C LEU A 490 -20.73 22.02 -10.74
N PRO A 491 -21.31 22.55 -9.66
CA PRO A 491 -20.63 23.47 -8.75
C PRO A 491 -19.58 22.72 -7.92
N ALA A 492 -18.37 22.56 -8.46
CA ALA A 492 -17.24 21.96 -7.80
C ALA A 492 -16.14 23.03 -7.65
N GLY A 493 -16.20 23.83 -6.58
CA GLY A 493 -15.33 25.00 -6.40
C GLY A 493 -15.81 26.23 -7.17
N MET A 494 -17.12 26.35 -7.40
CA MET A 494 -17.71 27.50 -8.08
C MET A 494 -17.74 28.72 -7.14
N PRO A 495 -17.36 29.93 -7.58
CA PRO A 495 -17.52 31.13 -6.74
C PRO A 495 -18.97 31.31 -6.30
N GLU A 496 -19.20 31.68 -5.03
CA GLU A 496 -20.56 31.81 -4.48
C GLU A 496 -21.43 32.80 -5.25
N SER A 497 -20.85 33.92 -5.67
CA SER A 497 -21.55 34.94 -6.44
C SER A 497 -21.99 34.45 -7.82
N ASP A 498 -21.20 33.58 -8.44
CA ASP A 498 -21.55 32.91 -9.70
C ASP A 498 -22.65 31.88 -9.44
N TYR A 499 -22.47 31.05 -8.42
CA TYR A 499 -23.44 30.02 -8.07
C TYR A 499 -24.82 30.59 -7.80
N ARG A 500 -24.92 31.65 -6.99
CA ARG A 500 -26.19 32.33 -6.68
C ARG A 500 -26.87 32.91 -7.90
N ARG A 501 -26.10 33.58 -8.76
CA ARG A 501 -26.60 34.17 -10.00
C ARG A 501 -27.17 33.10 -10.94
N GLN A 502 -26.53 31.93 -11.00
CA GLN A 502 -27.01 30.82 -11.83
C GLN A 502 -28.16 30.03 -11.18
N LEU A 503 -28.26 30.02 -9.85
CA LEU A 503 -29.28 29.25 -9.14
C LEU A 503 -30.63 29.99 -9.04
N SER A 504 -30.63 31.31 -8.83
CA SER A 504 -31.85 32.07 -8.52
C SER A 504 -31.81 33.52 -9.02
N ARG A 505 -33.01 34.08 -9.24
CA ARG A 505 -33.20 35.53 -9.41
C ARG A 505 -33.34 36.29 -8.10
N ASP A 506 -33.67 35.59 -7.02
CA ASP A 506 -33.94 36.21 -5.74
C ASP A 506 -32.60 36.53 -5.05
N ALA A 507 -32.59 37.56 -4.20
CA ALA A 507 -31.41 37.89 -3.41
C ALA A 507 -31.41 37.03 -2.13
N PHE A 508 -30.59 35.98 -2.10
CA PHE A 508 -30.35 35.11 -0.94
C PHE A 508 -28.86 34.99 -0.68
N GLY A 509 -28.38 34.51 0.47
CA GLY A 509 -26.96 34.26 0.72
C GLY A 509 -26.75 33.22 1.81
N GLY A 510 -25.49 32.92 2.16
CA GLY A 510 -25.16 32.04 3.28
C GLY A 510 -25.78 32.52 4.59
N GLN A 511 -26.51 31.63 5.27
CA GLN A 511 -27.23 31.92 6.52
C GLN A 511 -26.51 31.34 7.73
N ALA A 512 -25.99 30.12 7.59
CA ALA A 512 -25.33 29.40 8.66
C ALA A 512 -24.22 28.49 8.11
N PHE A 513 -23.20 28.29 8.93
CA PHE A 513 -22.05 27.44 8.63
C PHE A 513 -21.81 26.51 9.80
N GLY A 514 -21.60 25.24 9.52
CA GLY A 514 -21.23 24.28 10.54
C GLY A 514 -20.57 23.06 9.93
N ARG A 515 -20.58 21.96 10.69
CA ARG A 515 -19.90 20.73 10.30
C ARG A 515 -20.83 19.57 10.53
N ALA A 516 -20.97 18.74 9.51
CA ALA A 516 -21.59 17.44 9.70
C ALA A 516 -20.78 16.65 10.74
N ALA A 517 -21.45 15.97 11.66
CA ALA A 517 -20.86 15.00 12.57
C ALA A 517 -21.18 13.58 12.08
N PRO A 518 -20.21 12.68 11.97
CA PRO A 518 -20.48 11.30 11.56
C PRO A 518 -21.00 10.46 12.74
N ARG A 519 -22.00 9.62 12.46
CA ARG A 519 -22.54 8.59 13.36
C ARG A 519 -22.15 7.18 12.97
#